data_AF-A0A8X6FN37-F1
#
_entry.id   AF-A0A8X6FN37-F1
#
_cell.length_a   1.000
_cell.length_b   1.000
_cell.length_c   1.000
_cell.angle_alpha   90.00
_cell.angle_beta   90.00
_cell.angle_gamma   90.00
#
_symmetry.space_group_name_H-M   'P 1'
#
loop_
_entity.id
_entity.type
_entity.pdbx_description
1 polymer ?
#
loop_
_entity_poly.entity_id
_entity_poly.type
_entity_poly.pdbx_seq_one_letter_code
_entity_poly.pdbx_strand_id
1 'polypeptide(L)'
;MIQSVEQFDDLLRQIPKAERALSEVLRGILVDHRKFQPTIMVQKYIQQLGKLTSALYKHRWVHSYPEQWPRRMDTYQIVVECEAGPLMLSPTGQFIVPASCPAFVLVDFISKNMEAANHRLQMYNTMKNEEQVIHDKCMSRLGLSALEKDDNITPDLMVKCCQQILQYSTFCGSNLRGLRLRISHYYSVLQDGEMCIPWDWTSRSWEETKQATS
;
A
#
# COMPACT_ATOMS: atom_id res chain seq x y z
N MET A 1 -35.59 -4.61 9.03
CA MET A 1 -34.39 -4.37 8.20
C MET A 1 -33.71 -3.01 8.48
N ILE A 2 -34.26 -2.15 9.35
CA ILE A 2 -33.71 -0.81 9.66
C ILE A 2 -32.78 -0.82 10.90
N GLN A 3 -33.09 -1.63 11.93
CA GLN A 3 -32.27 -1.75 13.14
C GLN A 3 -30.85 -2.29 12.89
N SER A 4 -30.66 -3.10 11.84
CA SER A 4 -29.35 -3.63 11.50
C SER A 4 -28.40 -2.55 10.99
N VAL A 5 -28.90 -1.54 10.27
CA VAL A 5 -28.08 -0.49 9.67
C VAL A 5 -27.50 0.44 10.74
N GLU A 6 -28.30 0.83 11.74
CA GLU A 6 -27.83 1.67 12.86
C GLU A 6 -26.75 0.97 13.70
N GLN A 7 -26.88 -0.35 13.92
CA GLN A 7 -25.87 -1.14 14.62
C GLN A 7 -24.56 -1.23 13.82
N PHE A 8 -24.62 -1.28 12.48
CA PHE A 8 -23.43 -1.23 11.63
C PHE A 8 -22.77 0.16 11.66
N ASP A 9 -23.55 1.24 11.64
CA ASP A 9 -23.03 2.61 11.73
C ASP A 9 -22.33 2.87 13.06
N ASP A 10 -22.88 2.37 14.17
CA ASP A 10 -22.27 2.48 15.49
C ASP A 10 -20.99 1.66 15.63
N LEU A 11 -20.87 0.54 14.92
CA LEU A 11 -19.62 -0.23 14.84
C LEU A 11 -18.56 0.49 14.01
N LEU A 12 -18.93 1.09 12.88
CA LEU A 12 -18.00 1.88 12.06
C LEU A 12 -17.45 3.08 12.83
N ARG A 13 -18.27 3.73 13.67
CA ARG A 13 -17.84 4.82 14.56
C ARG A 13 -16.84 4.39 15.65
N GLN A 14 -16.73 3.09 15.93
CA GLN A 14 -15.79 2.57 16.93
C GLN A 14 -14.39 2.29 16.36
N ILE A 15 -14.26 2.09 15.05
CA ILE A 15 -12.97 1.82 14.40
C ILE A 15 -11.94 2.91 14.73
N PRO A 16 -12.22 4.21 14.50
CA PRO A 16 -11.21 5.26 14.75
C PRO A 16 -10.84 5.37 16.23
N LYS A 17 -11.76 5.01 17.14
CA LYS A 17 -11.49 5.00 18.59
C LYS A 17 -10.52 3.88 18.96
N ALA A 18 -10.72 2.68 18.40
CA ALA A 18 -9.85 1.53 18.62
C ALA A 18 -8.45 1.76 18.03
N GLU A 19 -8.36 2.28 16.79
CA GLU A 19 -7.10 2.65 16.15
C GLU A 19 -6.34 3.70 16.96
N ARG A 20 -7.04 4.76 17.41
CA ARG A 20 -6.44 5.82 18.22
C ARG A 20 -5.94 5.29 19.55
N ALA A 21 -6.68 4.39 20.21
CA ALA A 21 -6.24 3.80 21.47
C ALA A 21 -4.94 2.98 21.30
N LEU A 22 -4.83 2.21 20.22
CA LEU A 22 -3.60 1.48 19.88
C LEU A 22 -2.45 2.45 19.53
N SER A 23 -2.74 3.47 18.72
CA SER A 23 -1.77 4.49 18.34
C SER A 23 -1.19 5.19 19.57
N GLU A 24 -2.03 5.67 20.49
CA GLU A 24 -1.60 6.39 21.68
C GLU A 24 -0.78 5.51 22.64
N VAL A 25 -1.14 4.23 22.82
CA VAL A 25 -0.32 3.34 23.66
C VAL A 25 1.06 3.14 23.02
N LEU A 26 1.15 3.10 21.69
CA LEU A 26 2.39 3.04 20.91
C LEU A 26 3.02 4.43 20.63
N ARG A 27 2.75 5.45 21.44
CA ARG A 27 3.33 6.80 21.28
C ARG A 27 3.04 7.46 19.92
N GLY A 28 1.89 7.21 19.33
CA GLY A 28 1.43 7.87 18.11
C GLY A 28 1.76 7.15 16.81
N ILE A 29 2.28 5.91 16.83
CA ILE A 29 2.40 5.10 15.59
C ILE A 29 1.03 5.04 14.90
N LEU A 30 1.01 5.33 13.61
CA LEU A 30 -0.22 5.35 12.82
C LEU A 30 -0.72 3.93 12.58
N VAL A 31 -1.95 3.64 12.96
CA VAL A 31 -2.59 2.36 12.64
C VAL A 31 -3.13 2.47 11.23
N ASP A 32 -2.64 1.60 10.34
CA ASP A 32 -3.03 1.56 8.94
C ASP A 32 -3.72 0.25 8.59
N HIS A 33 -4.49 0.29 7.51
CA HIS A 33 -5.16 -0.85 6.91
C HIS A 33 -4.49 -1.17 5.58
N ARG A 34 -4.03 -2.42 5.40
CA ARG A 34 -3.54 -2.82 4.08
C ARG A 34 -4.68 -2.76 3.08
N LYS A 35 -4.44 -2.11 1.94
CA LYS A 35 -5.38 -2.13 0.80
C LYS A 35 -5.67 -3.56 0.32
N PHE A 36 -4.71 -4.48 0.50
CA PHE A 36 -4.78 -5.89 0.08
C PHE A 36 -4.87 -6.87 1.25
N GLN A 37 -5.81 -6.64 2.15
CA GLN A 37 -6.12 -7.60 3.21
C GLN A 37 -7.41 -8.37 2.89
N PRO A 38 -7.54 -9.63 3.33
CA PRO A 38 -8.80 -10.36 3.27
C PRO A 38 -9.91 -9.58 3.97
N THR A 39 -11.11 -9.58 3.40
CA THR A 39 -12.28 -8.94 4.00
C THR A 39 -12.47 -9.44 5.44
N ILE A 40 -12.40 -8.52 6.40
CA ILE A 40 -12.57 -8.82 7.82
C ILE A 40 -13.85 -8.17 8.34
N MET A 41 -14.55 -8.88 9.22
CA MET A 41 -15.67 -8.29 9.96
C MET A 41 -15.16 -7.17 10.88
N VAL A 42 -15.79 -6.00 10.81
CA VAL A 42 -15.45 -4.81 11.63
C VAL A 42 -15.31 -5.15 13.12
N GLN A 43 -16.24 -5.95 13.66
CA GLN A 43 -16.21 -6.40 15.06
C GLN A 43 -14.92 -7.15 15.40
N LYS A 44 -14.47 -8.04 14.49
CA LYS A 44 -13.24 -8.82 14.67
C LYS A 44 -12.01 -7.93 14.61
N TYR A 45 -11.99 -6.96 13.71
CA TYR A 45 -10.91 -5.97 13.64
C TYR A 45 -10.79 -5.14 14.92
N ILE A 46 -11.92 -4.60 15.41
CA ILE A 46 -11.96 -3.86 16.69
C ILE A 46 -11.47 -4.73 17.85
N GLN A 47 -11.90 -6.00 17.90
CA GLN A 47 -11.46 -6.94 18.92
C GLN A 47 -9.95 -7.20 18.86
N GLN A 48 -9.39 -7.34 17.66
CA GLN A 48 -7.95 -7.53 17.43
C GLN A 48 -7.13 -6.33 17.92
N LEU A 49 -7.54 -5.11 17.54
CA LEU A 49 -6.94 -3.88 18.05
C LEU A 49 -7.02 -3.80 19.57
N GLY A 50 -8.19 -4.11 20.14
CA GLY A 50 -8.43 -4.06 21.59
C GLY A 50 -7.56 -5.04 22.38
N LYS A 51 -7.36 -6.27 21.87
CA LYS A 51 -6.47 -7.26 22.49
C LYS A 51 -5.03 -6.76 22.56
N LEU A 52 -4.48 -6.32 21.43
CA LEU A 52 -3.11 -5.82 21.35
C LEU A 52 -2.92 -4.57 22.23
N THR A 53 -3.87 -3.64 22.16
CA THR A 53 -3.90 -2.42 22.98
C THR A 53 -3.88 -2.76 24.47
N SER A 54 -4.72 -3.70 24.91
CA SER A 54 -4.78 -4.14 26.31
C SER A 54 -3.49 -4.80 26.77
N ALA A 55 -2.87 -5.63 25.92
CA ALA A 55 -1.58 -6.24 26.21
C ALA A 55 -0.47 -5.19 26.36
N LEU A 56 -0.44 -4.18 25.49
CA LEU A 56 0.51 -3.08 25.53
C LEU A 56 0.33 -2.18 26.75
N TYR A 57 -0.91 -1.85 27.13
CA TYR A 57 -1.16 -1.13 28.38
C TYR A 57 -0.61 -1.90 29.57
N LYS A 58 -0.97 -3.18 29.72
CA LYS A 58 -0.46 -4.03 30.82
C LYS A 58 1.06 -4.06 30.87
N HIS A 59 1.71 -4.20 29.71
CA HIS A 59 3.17 -4.15 29.63
C HIS A 59 3.71 -2.80 30.07
N ARG A 60 3.14 -1.69 29.59
CA ARG A 60 3.55 -0.32 29.91
C ARG A 60 3.41 0.01 31.41
N TRP A 61 2.42 -0.55 32.09
CA TRP A 61 2.24 -0.39 33.53
C TRP A 61 3.37 -1.00 34.34
N VAL A 62 3.95 -2.10 33.87
CA VAL A 62 5.02 -2.85 34.58
C VAL A 62 6.41 -2.44 34.07
N HIS A 63 6.54 -2.16 32.78
CA HIS A 63 7.78 -1.85 32.10
C HIS A 63 7.65 -0.52 31.37
N SER A 64 8.64 0.36 31.49
CA SER A 64 8.73 1.53 30.63
C SER A 64 9.07 1.12 29.19
N TYR A 65 8.72 1.97 28.21
CA TYR A 65 9.23 1.79 26.85
C TYR A 65 10.75 2.06 26.82
N PRO A 66 11.47 1.45 25.86
CA PRO A 66 12.91 1.63 25.73
C PRO A 66 13.30 3.11 25.58
N GLU A 67 14.45 3.51 26.13
CA GLU A 67 14.91 4.91 26.14
C GLU A 67 15.16 5.46 24.75
N GLN A 68 15.56 4.60 23.80
CA GLN A 68 15.77 4.97 22.41
C GLN A 68 14.47 5.33 21.67
N TRP A 69 13.30 5.05 22.24
CA TRP A 69 12.04 5.47 21.63
C TRP A 69 11.85 6.99 21.80
N PRO A 70 11.62 7.73 20.71
CA PRO A 70 11.27 9.13 20.82
C PRO A 70 9.94 9.31 21.55
N ARG A 71 9.69 10.54 21.99
CA ARG A 71 8.44 10.88 22.70
C ARG A 71 7.20 10.56 21.86
N ARG A 72 7.29 10.77 20.55
CA ARG A 72 6.26 10.37 19.59
C ARG A 72 6.88 9.65 18.39
N MET A 73 6.12 8.73 17.83
CA MET A 73 6.50 7.84 16.72
C MET A 73 5.52 7.99 15.53
N ASP A 74 5.00 9.21 15.32
CA ASP A 74 3.96 9.50 14.31
C ASP A 74 4.39 9.25 12.87
N THR A 75 5.70 9.14 12.62
CA THR A 75 6.26 8.83 11.30
C THR A 75 6.14 7.35 10.94
N TYR A 76 5.91 6.48 11.91
CA TYR A 76 5.84 5.03 11.70
C TYR A 76 4.40 4.57 11.53
N GLN A 77 4.24 3.44 10.84
CA GLN A 77 2.95 2.82 10.59
C GLN A 77 2.93 1.37 11.08
N ILE A 78 1.79 0.94 11.61
CA ILE A 78 1.55 -0.44 12.04
C ILE A 78 0.25 -0.97 11.44
N VAL A 79 0.29 -2.24 11.01
CA VAL A 79 -0.85 -3.00 10.53
C VAL A 79 -1.04 -4.18 11.48
N VAL A 80 -2.25 -4.30 12.02
CA VAL A 80 -2.64 -5.43 12.87
C VAL A 80 -3.39 -6.46 12.04
N GLU A 81 -2.89 -7.69 12.04
CA GLU A 81 -3.46 -8.81 11.32
C GLU A 81 -4.16 -9.81 12.24
N CYS A 82 -4.68 -10.89 11.64
CA CYS A 82 -5.25 -12.00 12.38
C CYS A 82 -4.26 -12.63 13.37
N GLU A 83 -4.79 -13.46 14.27
CA GLU A 83 -4.02 -14.04 15.39
C GLU A 83 -2.81 -14.89 14.93
N ALA A 84 -2.82 -15.37 13.68
CA ALA A 84 -1.75 -16.15 13.06
C ALA A 84 -0.98 -15.35 12.00
N GLY A 85 -1.12 -14.02 11.99
CA GLY A 85 -0.39 -13.12 11.10
C GLY A 85 1.12 -13.10 11.37
N PRO A 86 1.92 -12.62 10.42
CA PRO A 86 3.37 -12.52 10.58
C PRO A 86 3.73 -11.36 11.52
N LEU A 87 4.88 -11.49 12.17
CA LEU A 87 5.60 -10.37 12.79
C LEU A 87 6.73 -9.97 11.86
N MET A 88 6.55 -8.92 11.05
CA MET A 88 7.51 -8.55 10.01
C MET A 88 7.50 -7.06 9.68
N LEU A 89 8.60 -6.57 9.12
CA LEU A 89 8.68 -5.22 8.56
C LEU A 89 8.41 -5.32 7.05
N SER A 90 7.38 -4.60 6.58
CA SER A 90 7.00 -4.60 5.16
C SER A 90 8.09 -3.94 4.29
N PRO A 91 8.09 -4.19 2.97
CA PRO A 91 8.93 -3.45 2.02
C PRO A 91 8.65 -1.94 2.01
N THR A 92 7.44 -1.53 2.38
CA THR A 92 7.00 -0.11 2.46
C THR A 92 7.31 0.55 3.80
N GLY A 93 7.95 -0.16 4.73
CA GLY A 93 8.34 0.39 6.05
C GLY A 93 7.27 0.29 7.14
N GLN A 94 6.21 -0.49 6.92
CA GLN A 94 5.13 -0.71 7.88
C GLN A 94 5.44 -1.91 8.79
N PHE A 95 5.16 -1.79 10.08
CA PHE A 95 5.21 -2.94 11.00
C PHE A 95 3.95 -3.78 10.83
N ILE A 96 4.08 -5.04 10.43
CA ILE A 96 2.97 -5.98 10.31
C ILE A 96 3.04 -6.93 11.50
N VAL A 97 1.95 -7.01 12.27
CA VAL A 97 1.94 -7.72 13.56
C VAL A 97 0.67 -8.54 13.73
N PRO A 98 0.73 -9.74 14.34
CA PRO A 98 -0.48 -10.47 14.69
C PRO A 98 -1.17 -9.84 15.91
N ALA A 99 -2.50 -9.86 15.95
CA ALA A 99 -3.27 -9.39 17.11
C ALA A 99 -2.93 -10.11 18.44
N SER A 100 -2.42 -11.34 18.34
CA SER A 100 -1.96 -12.17 19.47
C SER A 100 -0.55 -11.82 19.96
N CYS A 101 0.15 -10.90 19.30
CA CYS A 101 1.56 -10.63 19.56
C CYS A 101 1.78 -10.21 21.02
N PRO A 102 2.64 -10.91 21.79
CA PRO A 102 3.00 -10.48 23.13
C PRO A 102 3.66 -9.09 23.11
N ALA A 103 3.25 -8.23 24.03
CA ALA A 103 3.69 -6.83 24.04
C ALA A 103 5.22 -6.65 24.09
N PHE A 104 5.94 -7.48 24.86
CA PHE A 104 7.40 -7.41 24.93
C PHE A 104 8.06 -7.75 23.58
N VAL A 105 7.52 -8.74 22.87
CA VAL A 105 7.99 -9.15 21.54
C VAL A 105 7.76 -8.01 20.55
N LEU A 106 6.58 -7.37 20.59
CA LEU A 106 6.26 -6.23 19.75
C LEU A 106 7.20 -5.04 20.01
N VAL A 107 7.45 -4.70 21.27
CA VAL A 107 8.33 -3.59 21.64
C VAL A 107 9.77 -3.83 21.20
N ASP A 108 10.29 -5.05 21.42
CA ASP A 108 11.62 -5.45 20.96
C ASP A 108 11.72 -5.41 19.43
N PHE A 109 10.72 -5.96 18.74
CA PHE A 109 10.64 -5.96 17.29
C PHE A 109 10.64 -4.55 16.70
N ILE A 110 9.78 -3.65 17.20
CA ILE A 110 9.76 -2.25 16.74
C ILE A 110 11.14 -1.63 16.95
N SER A 111 11.70 -1.75 18.16
CA SER A 111 12.99 -1.16 18.53
C SER A 111 14.13 -1.56 17.58
N LYS A 112 14.20 -2.85 17.23
CA LYS A 112 15.23 -3.38 16.33
C LYS A 112 15.06 -2.93 14.88
N ASN A 113 13.85 -2.53 14.48
CA ASN A 113 13.50 -2.26 13.08
C ASN A 113 13.24 -0.78 12.79
N MET A 114 13.36 0.12 13.77
CA MET A 114 13.05 1.55 13.62
C MET A 114 13.82 2.23 12.48
N GLU A 115 15.13 1.99 12.37
CA GLU A 115 15.94 2.61 11.31
C GLU A 115 15.56 2.06 9.93
N ALA A 116 15.45 0.73 9.81
CA ALA A 116 15.07 0.08 8.57
C ALA A 116 13.66 0.49 8.12
N ALA A 117 12.72 0.64 9.05
CA ALA A 117 11.36 1.10 8.78
C ALA A 117 11.37 2.53 8.22
N ASN A 118 12.10 3.43 8.86
CA ASN A 118 12.21 4.82 8.40
C ASN A 118 12.85 4.90 7.01
N HIS A 119 13.94 4.18 6.77
CA HIS A 119 14.59 4.15 5.46
C HIS A 119 13.65 3.63 4.36
N ARG A 120 12.97 2.50 4.60
CA ARG A 120 12.00 1.93 3.63
C ARG A 120 10.83 2.87 3.36
N LEU A 121 10.31 3.52 4.40
CA LEU A 121 9.21 4.48 4.26
C LEU A 121 9.63 5.69 3.43
N GLN A 122 10.83 6.23 3.67
CA GLN A 122 11.39 7.33 2.89
C GLN A 122 11.57 6.94 1.41
N MET A 123 12.15 5.76 1.14
CA MET A 123 12.27 5.25 -0.23
C MET A 123 10.91 5.10 -0.90
N TYR A 124 9.93 4.51 -0.21
CA TYR A 124 8.58 4.33 -0.74
C TYR A 124 7.89 5.67 -1.07
N ASN A 125 8.01 6.66 -0.19
CA ASN A 125 7.45 7.99 -0.43
C ASN A 125 8.12 8.69 -1.63
N THR A 126 9.44 8.56 -1.77
CA THR A 126 10.17 9.06 -2.95
C THR A 126 9.67 8.40 -4.24
N MET A 127 9.53 7.07 -4.24
CA MET A 127 9.02 6.33 -5.41
C MET A 127 7.59 6.72 -5.76
N LYS A 128 6.72 6.93 -4.77
CA LYS A 128 5.34 7.40 -4.98
C LYS A 128 5.28 8.80 -5.57
N ASN A 129 6.18 9.70 -5.14
CA ASN A 129 6.28 11.04 -5.71
C ASN A 129 6.78 10.98 -7.16
N GLU A 130 7.77 10.14 -7.45
CA GLU A 130 8.26 9.91 -8.82
C GLU A 130 7.17 9.31 -9.72
N GLU A 131 6.42 8.33 -9.21
CA GLU A 131 5.25 7.74 -9.88
C GLU A 131 4.22 8.81 -10.26
N GLN A 132 3.89 9.73 -9.34
CA GLN A 132 2.94 10.80 -9.62
C GLN A 132 3.47 11.74 -10.72
N VAL A 133 4.73 12.14 -10.64
CA VAL A 133 5.35 13.03 -11.64
C VAL A 133 5.38 12.40 -13.03
N ILE A 134 5.75 11.13 -13.14
CA ILE A 134 5.79 10.45 -14.44
C ILE A 134 4.40 10.13 -14.96
N HIS A 135 3.44 9.83 -14.08
CA HIS A 135 2.03 9.65 -14.42
C HIS A 135 1.44 10.92 -15.05
N ASP A 136 1.60 12.06 -14.40
CA ASP A 136 1.12 13.36 -14.91
C ASP A 136 1.78 13.71 -16.26
N LYS A 137 3.06 13.36 -16.42
CA LYS A 137 3.78 13.51 -17.68
C LYS A 137 3.24 12.60 -18.79
N CYS A 138 2.87 11.35 -18.47
CA CYS A 138 2.22 10.44 -19.40
C CYS A 138 0.84 10.97 -19.81
N MET A 139 0.00 11.33 -18.85
CA MET A 139 -1.34 11.88 -19.08
C MET A 139 -1.27 13.09 -20.05
N SER A 140 -0.40 14.05 -19.76
CA SER A 140 -0.26 15.27 -20.56
C SER A 140 0.38 15.06 -21.93
N ARG A 141 1.51 14.35 -22.04
CA ARG A 141 2.22 14.20 -23.32
C ARG A 141 1.50 13.28 -24.30
N LEU A 142 0.83 12.25 -23.80
CA LEU A 142 0.12 11.27 -24.63
C LEU A 142 -1.35 11.70 -24.86
N GLY A 143 -1.87 12.61 -24.03
CA GLY A 143 -3.25 13.06 -24.07
C GLY A 143 -4.25 11.97 -23.70
N LEU A 144 -3.88 11.09 -22.76
CA LEU A 144 -4.76 10.02 -22.27
C LEU A 144 -5.99 10.61 -21.59
N SER A 145 -7.13 9.93 -21.68
CA SER A 145 -8.32 10.29 -20.91
C SER A 145 -8.27 9.71 -19.49
N ALA A 146 -7.60 8.58 -19.31
CA ALA A 146 -7.30 7.99 -18.00
C ALA A 146 -6.01 7.15 -18.07
N LEU A 147 -5.28 7.12 -16.96
CA LEU A 147 -4.14 6.23 -16.73
C LEU A 147 -4.28 5.64 -15.33
N GLU A 148 -4.59 4.36 -15.26
CA GLU A 148 -4.79 3.61 -14.03
C GLU A 148 -3.80 2.45 -13.96
N LYS A 149 -3.74 1.80 -12.80
CA LYS A 149 -2.96 0.59 -12.62
C LYS A 149 -3.74 -0.41 -11.78
N ASP A 150 -3.48 -1.68 -12.03
CA ASP A 150 -3.90 -2.73 -11.12
C ASP A 150 -3.22 -2.54 -9.76
N ASP A 151 -3.93 -2.98 -8.75
CA ASP A 151 -3.58 -2.87 -7.35
C ASP A 151 -2.24 -3.54 -6.97
N ASN A 152 -1.85 -4.57 -7.71
CA ASN A 152 -0.58 -5.29 -7.54
C ASN A 152 0.60 -4.64 -8.31
N ILE A 153 0.37 -3.55 -9.04
CA ILE A 153 1.42 -2.79 -9.70
C ILE A 153 2.04 -1.82 -8.70
N THR A 154 3.25 -2.12 -8.27
CA THR A 154 4.02 -1.26 -7.36
C THR A 154 4.46 0.04 -8.05
N PRO A 155 4.75 1.11 -7.30
CA PRO A 155 5.19 2.39 -7.87
C PRO A 155 6.38 2.26 -8.84
N ASP A 156 7.35 1.41 -8.53
CA ASP A 156 8.53 1.18 -9.38
C ASP A 156 8.17 0.56 -10.74
N LEU A 157 7.24 -0.40 -10.78
CA LEU A 157 6.76 -1.01 -12.02
C LEU A 157 5.97 0.00 -12.85
N MET A 158 5.12 0.80 -12.19
CA MET A 158 4.37 1.88 -12.83
C MET A 158 5.31 2.91 -13.47
N VAL A 159 6.34 3.35 -12.72
CA VAL A 159 7.34 4.31 -13.20
C VAL A 159 8.07 3.74 -14.43
N LYS A 160 8.54 2.49 -14.34
CA LYS A 160 9.23 1.83 -15.45
C LYS A 160 8.36 1.75 -16.70
N CYS A 161 7.12 1.30 -16.56
CA CYS A 161 6.18 1.19 -17.68
C CYS A 161 5.89 2.57 -18.30
N CYS A 162 5.60 3.59 -17.47
CA CYS A 162 5.36 4.96 -17.92
C CYS A 162 6.56 5.55 -18.68
N GLN A 163 7.77 5.34 -18.17
CA GLN A 163 9.00 5.76 -18.85
C GLN A 163 9.13 5.09 -20.22
N GLN A 164 8.85 3.78 -20.33
CA GLN A 164 8.86 3.06 -21.61
C GLN A 164 7.81 3.64 -22.58
N ILE A 165 6.56 3.83 -22.15
CA ILE A 165 5.50 4.39 -23.01
C ILE A 165 5.89 5.78 -23.54
N LEU A 166 6.44 6.64 -22.68
CA LEU A 166 6.91 7.97 -23.09
C LEU A 166 8.03 7.91 -24.14
N GLN A 167 8.95 6.96 -24.01
CA GLN A 167 10.01 6.76 -25.00
C GLN A 167 9.45 6.27 -26.34
N TYR A 168 8.59 5.25 -26.33
CA TYR A 168 7.97 4.70 -27.56
C TYR A 168 7.04 5.69 -28.27
N SER A 169 6.28 6.50 -27.53
CA SER A 169 5.40 7.52 -28.12
C SER A 169 6.17 8.55 -28.96
N THR A 170 7.43 8.82 -28.60
CA THR A 170 8.30 9.73 -29.33
C THR A 170 8.75 9.12 -30.67
N PHE A 171 8.73 7.79 -30.80
CA PHE A 171 9.26 7.05 -31.96
C PHE A 171 8.18 6.57 -32.95
N CYS A 172 6.98 6.25 -32.47
CA CYS A 172 5.92 5.64 -33.29
C CYS A 172 4.82 6.60 -33.77
N GLY A 173 4.91 7.90 -33.46
CA GLY A 173 3.97 8.93 -33.95
C GLY A 173 2.50 8.69 -33.59
N SER A 174 2.19 7.84 -32.61
CA SER A 174 0.87 7.23 -32.48
C SER A 174 -0.08 7.95 -31.52
N ASN A 175 -1.31 8.03 -32.03
CA ASN A 175 -2.52 8.66 -31.52
C ASN A 175 -3.08 7.95 -30.27
N LEU A 176 -2.35 8.01 -29.14
CA LEU A 176 -2.84 7.55 -27.82
C LEU A 176 -3.83 8.53 -27.18
N ARG A 177 -4.13 9.64 -27.86
CA ARG A 177 -5.01 10.69 -27.36
C ARG A 177 -6.43 10.13 -27.13
N GLY A 178 -7.00 10.47 -25.99
CA GLY A 178 -8.34 10.06 -25.58
C GLY A 178 -8.44 8.62 -25.07
N LEU A 179 -7.37 7.83 -25.11
CA LEU A 179 -7.39 6.44 -24.65
C LEU A 179 -7.43 6.35 -23.11
N ARG A 180 -8.16 5.36 -22.60
CA ARG A 180 -8.16 4.95 -21.20
C ARG A 180 -7.20 3.78 -21.06
N LEU A 181 -6.09 3.97 -20.36
CA LEU A 181 -5.04 2.96 -20.21
C LEU A 181 -5.01 2.43 -18.79
N ARG A 182 -4.95 1.12 -18.62
CA ARG A 182 -4.68 0.45 -17.35
C ARG A 182 -3.40 -0.37 -17.44
N ILE A 183 -2.47 -0.12 -16.53
CA ILE A 183 -1.25 -0.92 -16.39
C ILE A 183 -1.57 -2.14 -15.53
N SER A 184 -1.31 -3.33 -16.07
CA SER A 184 -1.70 -4.63 -15.52
C SER A 184 -0.56 -5.65 -15.71
N HIS A 185 -0.89 -6.94 -15.72
CA HIS A 185 -0.02 -8.07 -16.03
C HIS A 185 -0.43 -8.82 -17.30
N TYR A 186 -1.44 -8.35 -18.01
CA TYR A 186 -1.96 -8.98 -19.22
C TYR A 186 -2.45 -7.92 -20.21
N TYR A 187 -2.58 -8.34 -21.47
CA TYR A 187 -3.24 -7.53 -22.50
C TYR A 187 -4.74 -7.82 -22.49
N SER A 188 -5.55 -6.76 -22.49
CA SER A 188 -7.01 -6.86 -22.66
C SER A 188 -7.57 -5.54 -23.18
N VAL A 189 -8.76 -5.60 -23.78
CA VAL A 189 -9.59 -4.42 -24.04
C VAL A 189 -10.95 -4.70 -23.43
N LEU A 190 -11.36 -3.87 -22.47
CA LEU A 190 -12.63 -3.97 -21.79
C LEU A 190 -13.77 -3.42 -22.68
N GLN A 191 -15.01 -3.83 -22.39
CA GLN A 191 -16.18 -3.44 -23.18
C GLN A 191 -16.43 -1.93 -23.21
N ASP A 192 -15.94 -1.21 -22.20
CA ASP A 192 -16.00 0.25 -22.09
C ASP A 192 -14.87 0.98 -22.82
N GLY A 193 -14.02 0.26 -23.54
CA GLY A 193 -12.90 0.80 -24.30
C GLY A 193 -11.64 1.05 -23.48
N GLU A 194 -11.57 0.59 -22.23
CA GLU A 194 -10.33 0.62 -21.45
C GLU A 194 -9.35 -0.45 -21.92
N MET A 195 -8.11 -0.05 -22.20
CA MET A 195 -7.05 -0.93 -22.65
C MET A 195 -6.14 -1.31 -21.48
N CYS A 196 -6.00 -2.60 -21.23
CA CYS A 196 -5.03 -3.14 -20.28
C CYS A 196 -3.75 -3.54 -21.01
N ILE A 197 -2.60 -3.11 -20.48
CA ILE A 197 -1.28 -3.54 -20.96
C ILE A 197 -0.43 -4.06 -19.79
N PRO A 198 0.39 -5.09 -19.98
CA PRO A 198 1.32 -5.54 -18.96
C PRO A 198 2.40 -4.48 -18.72
N TRP A 199 2.82 -4.27 -17.47
CA TRP A 199 3.85 -3.28 -17.12
C TRP A 199 5.21 -3.53 -17.79
N ASP A 200 5.50 -4.77 -18.16
CA ASP A 200 6.73 -5.23 -18.83
C ASP A 200 6.53 -5.50 -20.34
N TRP A 201 5.51 -4.87 -20.93
CA TRP A 201 5.26 -4.97 -22.36
C TRP A 201 6.53 -4.70 -23.18
N THR A 202 6.77 -5.54 -24.19
CA THR A 202 7.88 -5.40 -25.14
C THR A 202 7.33 -5.28 -26.56
N SER A 203 7.95 -4.46 -27.40
CA SER A 203 7.55 -4.24 -28.79
C SER A 203 7.92 -5.38 -29.74
N ARG A 204 7.98 -6.62 -29.23
CA ARG A 204 8.65 -7.77 -29.89
C ARG A 204 8.02 -8.22 -31.22
N SER A 205 6.96 -7.59 -31.69
CA SER A 205 6.34 -7.84 -32.99
C SER A 205 6.96 -7.05 -34.17
N TRP A 206 7.83 -6.07 -33.94
CA TRP A 206 8.46 -5.28 -35.03
C TRP A 206 9.82 -5.80 -35.50
N GLU A 207 10.55 -6.58 -34.71
CA GLU A 207 11.85 -7.14 -35.11
C GLU A 207 11.70 -8.45 -35.89
N GLU A 208 10.67 -9.25 -35.61
CA GLU A 208 10.42 -10.51 -36.32
C GLU A 208 9.90 -10.30 -37.76
N THR A 209 9.34 -9.13 -38.08
CA THR A 209 8.90 -8.79 -39.44
C THR A 209 10.03 -8.27 -40.35
N LYS A 210 11.18 -7.87 -39.80
CA LYS A 210 12.35 -7.47 -40.63
C LYS A 210 13.24 -8.63 -41.05
N GLN A 211 13.21 -9.76 -40.32
CA GLN A 211 13.96 -10.96 -40.69
C GLN A 211 13.21 -11.90 -41.65
N ALA A 212 11.92 -11.64 -41.92
CA ALA A 212 11.13 -12.44 -42.86
C ALA A 212 11.09 -11.89 -44.30
N THR A 213 11.78 -10.78 -44.58
CA THR A 213 11.89 -10.18 -45.92
C THR A 213 13.33 -9.88 -46.34
N SER A 214 14.29 -10.71 -45.92
CA SER A 214 15.65 -10.74 -46.49
C SER A 214 15.92 -12.09 -47.15
#